data_AF-A0A146LK90-F1
#
_entry.id   AF-A0A146LK90-F1
#
_cell.length_a   1.000
_cell.length_b   1.000
_cell.length_c   1.000
_cell.angle_alpha   90.00
_cell.angle_beta   90.00
_cell.angle_gamma   90.00
#
_symmetry.space_group_name_H-M   'P 1'
#
loop_
_entity.id
_entity.type
_entity.pdbx_description
1 polymer ?
#
loop_
_entity_poly.entity_id
_entity_poly.type
_entity_poly.pdbx_seq_one_letter_code
_entity_poly.pdbx_strand_id
1 'polypeptide(L)'
;MVCVRGTLSSPFTATSGIPQGSHIGPICSLIMINSVARCFHPGIRCLLFADDLKLFCHVNTMLDCETLQLAICDLEEWCTSNFLFLNPSKCSIVTFHRTVQPVIHDYTLCGSYLQRLEEITDLGVLCDVKLTFSGHIENVAGRAMRALGFLKRNTRAFTDTRALVLLYKALVLPLLEYASLVWSPCYSVHKYCLERVQNKFLRYVAYKLGIPTYDVDYAYLLDVCHLLPLEKRRNLADLTFFYKLLNGKLSCPALLSGVFFSDSSPGSTFVLPLRRSFLRNQLPPESTSSSPVTIRQSSPRST
;
A
#
# COMPACT_ATOMS: atom_id res chain seq x y z
N MET A 1 -7.49 36.15 -8.99
CA MET A 1 -8.26 36.59 -10.18
C MET A 1 -8.11 35.53 -11.25
N VAL A 2 -9.21 35.18 -11.91
CA VAL A 2 -9.23 34.20 -13.00
C VAL A 2 -9.80 34.89 -14.25
N CYS A 3 -9.20 34.68 -15.41
CA CYS A 3 -9.69 35.20 -16.70
C CYS A 3 -10.26 34.04 -17.52
N VAL A 4 -11.53 34.12 -17.89
CA VAL A 4 -12.17 33.13 -18.77
C VAL A 4 -12.82 33.88 -19.94
N ARG A 5 -12.37 33.57 -21.17
CA ARG A 5 -12.88 34.18 -22.42
C ARG A 5 -12.88 35.71 -22.41
N GLY A 6 -11.84 36.32 -21.82
CA GLY A 6 -11.70 37.78 -21.75
C GLY A 6 -12.43 38.45 -20.58
N THR A 7 -13.21 37.71 -19.80
CA THR A 7 -13.86 38.23 -18.59
C THR A 7 -13.00 37.93 -17.36
N LEU A 8 -12.68 38.98 -16.61
CA LEU A 8 -11.87 38.93 -15.40
C LEU A 8 -12.77 38.79 -14.17
N SER A 9 -12.47 37.86 -13.27
CA SER A 9 -13.16 37.78 -11.98
C SER A 9 -12.81 38.99 -11.09
N SER A 10 -13.68 39.31 -10.13
CA SER A 10 -13.31 40.19 -9.01
C SER A 10 -12.18 39.56 -8.17
N PRO A 11 -11.38 40.37 -7.47
CA PRO A 11 -10.43 39.87 -6.48
C PRO A 11 -11.19 39.22 -5.30
N PHE A 12 -10.67 38.09 -4.83
CA PHE A 12 -11.19 37.36 -3.67
C PHE A 12 -10.06 37.19 -2.66
N THR A 13 -10.33 37.57 -1.41
CA THR A 13 -9.39 37.36 -0.29
C THR A 13 -9.82 36.12 0.48
N ALA A 14 -9.00 35.07 0.41
CA ALA A 14 -9.23 33.87 1.22
C ALA A 14 -8.83 34.16 2.67
N THR A 15 -9.78 34.00 3.61
CA THR A 15 -9.56 34.19 5.05
C THR A 15 -9.04 32.91 5.74
N SER A 16 -9.21 31.76 5.10
CA SER A 16 -8.74 30.46 5.58
C SER A 16 -8.44 29.52 4.41
N GLY A 17 -7.74 28.42 4.73
CA GLY A 17 -7.34 27.41 3.76
C GLY A 17 -6.04 27.74 3.02
N ILE A 18 -5.47 26.72 2.39
CA ILE A 18 -4.23 26.85 1.64
C ILE A 18 -4.55 26.72 0.14
N PRO A 19 -4.06 27.62 -0.73
CA PRO A 19 -4.36 27.55 -2.16
C PRO A 19 -3.97 26.20 -2.77
N GLN A 20 -4.93 25.53 -3.42
CA GLN A 20 -4.68 24.29 -4.12
C GLN A 20 -3.69 24.53 -5.28
N GLY A 21 -2.69 23.66 -5.40
CA GLY A 21 -1.59 23.83 -6.37
C GLY A 21 -0.42 24.67 -5.85
N SER A 22 -0.51 25.24 -4.64
CA SER A 22 0.64 25.85 -3.97
C SER A 22 1.72 24.80 -3.65
N HIS A 23 2.98 25.14 -3.90
CA HIS A 23 4.13 24.29 -3.57
C HIS A 23 4.27 24.02 -2.07
N ILE A 24 3.95 25.01 -1.23
CA ILE A 24 4.05 24.88 0.24
C ILE A 24 2.80 24.26 0.87
N GLY A 25 1.70 24.16 0.11
CA GLY A 25 0.41 23.72 0.63
C GLY A 25 0.41 22.35 1.31
N PRO A 26 1.01 21.31 0.69
CA PRO A 26 1.11 20.00 1.32
C PRO A 26 1.85 20.02 2.67
N ILE A 27 2.95 20.78 2.77
CA ILE A 27 3.74 20.86 4.02
C ILE A 27 2.95 21.56 5.12
N CYS A 28 2.29 22.68 4.80
CA CYS A 28 1.46 23.40 5.77
C CYS A 28 0.30 22.54 6.27
N SER A 29 -0.35 21.77 5.38
CA SER A 29 -1.40 20.81 5.75
C SER A 29 -0.87 19.71 6.66
N LEU A 30 0.31 19.16 6.36
CA LEU A 30 0.95 18.14 7.21
C LEU A 30 1.30 18.68 8.59
N ILE A 31 1.86 19.90 8.70
CA ILE A 31 2.19 20.51 9.99
C ILE A 31 0.93 20.66 10.86
N MET A 32 -0.18 21.09 10.26
CA MET A 32 -1.45 21.25 10.96
C MET A 32 -1.98 19.90 11.47
N ILE A 33 -2.08 18.88 10.61
CA ILE A 33 -2.71 17.61 10.99
C ILE A 33 -1.83 16.76 11.91
N ASN A 34 -0.50 16.91 11.85
CA ASN A 34 0.42 16.01 12.54
C ASN A 34 0.25 15.97 14.08
N SER A 35 -0.31 17.01 14.70
CA SER A 35 -0.58 16.98 16.14
C SER A 35 -1.71 16.02 16.54
N VAL A 36 -2.62 15.67 15.63
CA VAL A 36 -3.78 14.79 15.92
C VAL A 36 -3.33 13.43 16.43
N ALA A 37 -2.20 12.92 15.95
CA ALA A 37 -1.66 11.62 16.35
C ALA A 37 -1.31 11.54 17.85
N ARG A 38 -1.23 12.68 18.56
CA ARG A 38 -0.94 12.77 19.99
C ARG A 38 -2.19 12.75 20.87
N CYS A 39 -3.38 12.79 20.29
CA CYS A 39 -4.64 12.87 21.02
C CYS A 39 -5.14 11.51 21.51
N PHE A 40 -4.66 10.42 20.91
CA PHE A 40 -5.24 9.10 21.11
C PHE A 40 -4.60 8.33 22.27
N HIS A 41 -5.43 7.53 22.95
CA HIS A 41 -4.99 6.56 23.96
C HIS A 41 -3.91 5.61 23.39
N PRO A 42 -2.88 5.19 24.17
CA PRO A 42 -1.79 4.32 23.67
C PRO A 42 -2.23 2.98 23.06
N GLY A 43 -3.42 2.48 23.41
CA GLY A 43 -4.02 1.28 22.82
C GLY A 43 -4.57 1.46 21.41
N ILE A 44 -4.70 2.70 20.94
CA ILE A 44 -5.19 3.04 19.60
C ILE A 44 -4.03 3.46 18.72
N ARG A 45 -3.99 2.90 17.50
CA ARG A 45 -3.03 3.31 16.48
C ARG A 45 -3.69 4.25 15.48
N CYS A 46 -2.89 5.19 15.01
CA CYS A 46 -3.29 6.18 14.01
C CYS A 46 -2.38 6.08 12.79
N LEU A 47 -2.96 6.03 11.59
CA LEU A 47 -2.24 6.24 10.33
C LEU A 47 -2.79 7.51 9.66
N LEU A 48 -1.88 8.30 9.10
CA LEU A 48 -2.18 9.55 8.42
C LEU A 48 -1.56 9.53 7.02
N PHE A 49 -2.35 9.86 6.01
CA PHE A 49 -1.88 10.13 4.66
C PHE A 49 -2.64 11.32 4.09
N ALA A 50 -1.98 12.47 3.99
CA ALA A 50 -2.65 13.74 3.70
C ALA A 50 -3.83 13.96 4.68
N ASP A 51 -5.06 14.07 4.17
CA ASP A 51 -6.30 14.19 4.95
C ASP A 51 -6.91 12.84 5.35
N ASP A 52 -6.45 11.71 4.79
CA ASP A 52 -6.92 10.38 5.17
C ASP A 52 -6.34 9.96 6.52
N LEU A 53 -7.17 9.97 7.56
CA LEU A 53 -6.86 9.49 8.90
C LEU A 53 -7.52 8.13 9.16
N LYS A 54 -6.80 7.20 9.79
CA LYS A 54 -7.28 5.87 10.15
C LYS A 54 -6.98 5.58 11.60
N LEU A 55 -8.03 5.32 12.38
CA LEU A 55 -7.93 4.81 13.75
C LEU A 55 -8.17 3.31 13.74
N PHE A 56 -7.29 2.57 14.41
CA PHE A 56 -7.40 1.11 14.46
C PHE A 56 -6.76 0.54 15.71
N CYS A 57 -7.33 -0.54 16.20
CA CYS A 57 -6.82 -1.32 17.31
C CYS A 57 -7.19 -2.80 17.09
N HIS A 58 -6.69 -3.67 17.98
CA HIS A 58 -7.15 -5.04 18.04
C HIS A 58 -8.40 -5.09 18.92
N VAL A 59 -9.47 -5.72 18.45
CA VAL A 59 -10.76 -5.79 19.17
C VAL A 59 -11.03 -7.23 19.56
N ASN A 60 -10.98 -7.52 20.86
CA ASN A 60 -11.33 -8.82 21.44
C ASN A 60 -12.59 -8.75 22.31
N THR A 61 -12.86 -7.58 22.87
CA THR A 61 -13.89 -7.35 23.89
C THR A 61 -14.69 -6.10 23.57
N MET A 62 -15.83 -5.93 24.23
CA MET A 62 -16.62 -4.69 24.14
C MET A 62 -15.87 -3.48 24.70
N LEU A 63 -14.97 -3.68 25.67
CA LEU A 63 -14.13 -2.61 26.22
C LEU A 63 -13.15 -2.05 25.17
N ASP A 64 -12.66 -2.90 24.26
CA ASP A 64 -11.82 -2.45 23.14
C ASP A 64 -12.63 -1.58 22.17
N CYS A 65 -13.91 -1.92 21.96
CA CYS A 65 -14.84 -1.11 21.16
C CYS A 65 -15.09 0.24 21.83
N GLU A 66 -15.34 0.27 23.14
CA GLU A 66 -15.51 1.53 23.89
C GLU A 66 -14.24 2.39 23.81
N THR A 67 -13.06 1.78 23.91
CA THR A 67 -11.77 2.47 23.76
C THR A 67 -11.62 3.10 22.37
N LEU A 68 -12.05 2.41 21.31
CA LEU A 68 -12.04 2.95 19.96
C LEU A 68 -13.09 4.06 19.78
N GLN A 69 -14.26 3.96 20.40
CA GLN A 69 -15.27 5.03 20.40
C GLN A 69 -14.75 6.28 21.13
N LEU A 70 -14.06 6.13 22.26
CA LEU A 70 -13.41 7.24 22.95
C LEU A 70 -12.39 7.95 22.06
N ALA A 71 -11.57 7.20 21.31
CA ALA A 71 -10.63 7.81 20.36
C ALA A 71 -11.32 8.54 19.19
N ILE A 72 -12.52 8.11 18.79
CA ILE A 72 -13.34 8.87 17.84
C ILE A 72 -13.80 10.19 18.48
N CYS A 73 -14.23 10.17 19.74
CA CYS A 73 -14.58 11.40 20.47
C CYS A 73 -13.38 12.35 20.62
N ASP A 74 -12.19 11.82 20.94
CA ASP A 74 -10.94 12.61 21.02
C ASP A 74 -10.61 13.27 19.67
N LEU A 75 -10.86 12.57 18.55
CA LEU A 75 -10.71 13.12 17.21
C LEU A 75 -11.70 14.26 16.95
N GLU A 76 -12.96 14.10 17.36
CA GLU A 76 -13.98 15.15 17.22
C GLU A 76 -13.62 16.42 18.01
N GLU A 77 -13.17 16.27 19.25
CA GLU A 77 -12.74 17.38 20.10
C GLU A 77 -11.51 18.08 19.51
N TRP A 78 -10.53 17.31 19.03
CA TRP A 78 -9.35 17.88 18.39
C TRP A 78 -9.72 18.64 17.11
N CYS A 79 -10.56 18.06 16.25
CA CYS A 79 -11.03 18.72 15.03
C CYS A 79 -11.77 20.02 15.35
N THR A 80 -12.68 19.99 16.33
CA THR A 80 -13.44 21.17 16.78
C THR A 80 -12.51 22.27 17.29
N SER A 81 -11.51 21.90 18.11
CA SER A 81 -10.51 22.83 18.65
C SER A 81 -9.62 23.46 17.57
N ASN A 82 -9.45 22.77 16.44
CA ASN A 82 -8.64 23.23 15.31
C ASN A 82 -9.49 23.81 14.16
N PHE A 83 -10.79 24.05 14.40
CA PHE A 83 -11.73 24.58 13.40
C PHE A 83 -11.80 23.73 12.12
N LEU A 84 -11.65 22.41 12.27
CA LEU A 84 -11.80 21.42 11.20
C LEU A 84 -13.15 20.73 11.31
N PHE A 85 -13.86 20.68 10.19
CA PHE A 85 -15.16 20.02 10.12
C PHE A 85 -15.00 18.61 9.56
N LEU A 86 -15.36 17.61 10.37
CA LEU A 86 -15.44 16.24 9.91
C LEU A 86 -16.67 16.05 9.02
N ASN A 87 -16.54 15.12 8.07
CA ASN A 87 -17.65 14.72 7.22
C ASN A 87 -18.02 13.26 7.52
N PRO A 88 -19.02 13.00 8.40
CA PRO A 88 -19.40 11.64 8.76
C PRO A 88 -19.81 10.77 7.57
N SER A 89 -20.40 11.37 6.53
CA SER A 89 -20.80 10.63 5.31
C SER A 89 -19.64 10.05 4.50
N LYS A 90 -18.42 10.57 4.71
CA LYS A 90 -17.19 10.02 4.10
C LYS A 90 -16.44 9.07 5.02
N CYS A 91 -16.86 8.97 6.27
CA CYS A 91 -16.25 8.11 7.27
C CYS A 91 -16.98 6.77 7.32
N SER A 92 -16.23 5.70 7.45
CA SER A 92 -16.79 4.34 7.47
C SER A 92 -15.95 3.44 8.34
N ILE A 93 -16.51 2.28 8.67
CA ILE A 93 -15.89 1.30 9.56
C ILE A 93 -15.77 -0.02 8.85
N VAL A 94 -14.63 -0.66 9.01
CA VAL A 94 -14.38 -2.02 8.58
C VAL A 94 -13.82 -2.80 9.76
N THR A 95 -14.29 -4.03 9.95
CA THR A 95 -13.67 -4.99 10.87
C THR A 95 -13.00 -6.05 10.02
N PHE A 96 -11.67 -6.14 10.11
CA PHE A 96 -10.92 -7.22 9.48
C PHE A 96 -10.91 -8.43 10.42
N HIS A 97 -11.38 -9.59 9.94
CA HIS A 97 -11.45 -10.79 10.77
C HIS A 97 -11.28 -12.06 9.93
N ARG A 98 -10.75 -13.10 10.59
CA ARG A 98 -10.75 -14.49 10.09
C ARG A 98 -11.65 -15.40 10.92
N THR A 99 -12.14 -14.91 12.05
CA THR A 99 -13.02 -15.64 12.96
C THR A 99 -14.44 -15.71 12.39
N VAL A 100 -15.18 -16.75 12.79
CA VAL A 100 -16.58 -16.95 12.38
C VAL A 100 -17.50 -15.92 13.04
N GLN A 101 -17.21 -15.56 14.30
CA GLN A 101 -17.99 -14.59 15.08
C GLN A 101 -17.06 -13.45 15.54
N PRO A 102 -16.88 -12.40 14.72
CA PRO A 102 -16.18 -11.20 15.15
C PRO A 102 -17.01 -10.40 16.15
N VAL A 103 -16.35 -9.63 17.01
CA VAL A 103 -17.02 -8.61 17.83
C VAL A 103 -17.46 -7.48 16.91
N ILE A 104 -18.77 -7.22 16.85
CA ILE A 104 -19.37 -6.15 16.06
C ILE A 104 -19.92 -5.09 17.01
N HIS A 105 -19.57 -3.84 16.73
CA HIS A 105 -20.02 -2.68 17.47
C HIS A 105 -20.30 -1.54 16.51
N ASP A 106 -21.38 -0.79 16.74
CA ASP A 106 -21.69 0.41 15.97
C ASP A 106 -21.08 1.61 16.65
N TYR A 107 -20.41 2.45 15.87
CA TYR A 107 -19.75 3.63 16.38
C TYR A 107 -20.43 4.88 15.82
N THR A 108 -20.32 5.96 16.57
CA THR A 108 -20.88 7.25 16.19
C THR A 108 -19.76 8.27 15.96
N LEU A 109 -19.98 9.15 14.98
CA LEU A 109 -19.15 10.30 14.68
C LEU A 109 -20.04 11.53 14.48
N CYS A 110 -19.81 12.58 15.26
CA CYS A 110 -20.60 13.82 15.27
C CYS A 110 -22.10 13.54 15.41
N GLY A 111 -22.45 12.63 16.33
CA GLY A 111 -23.84 12.20 16.58
C GLY A 111 -24.48 11.32 15.49
N SER A 112 -23.76 10.96 14.43
CA SER A 112 -24.23 10.11 13.34
C SER A 112 -23.61 8.72 13.41
N TYR A 113 -24.37 7.66 13.12
CA TYR A 113 -23.81 6.31 13.02
C TYR A 113 -22.90 6.17 11.80
N LEU A 114 -21.72 5.60 12.01
CA LEU A 114 -20.78 5.32 10.93
C LEU A 114 -21.21 4.06 10.16
N GLN A 115 -21.18 4.15 8.84
CA GLN A 115 -21.54 3.01 7.99
C GLN A 115 -20.46 1.92 8.08
N ARG A 116 -20.90 0.70 8.39
CA ARG A 116 -20.06 -0.49 8.33
C ARG A 116 -19.99 -1.02 6.90
N LEU A 117 -18.77 -1.27 6.42
CA LEU A 117 -18.49 -1.77 5.08
C LEU A 117 -17.84 -3.15 5.14
N GLU A 118 -18.16 -3.97 4.14
CA GLU A 118 -17.50 -5.28 3.94
C GLU A 118 -16.23 -5.17 3.08
N GLU A 119 -16.13 -4.10 2.29
CA GLU A 119 -14.96 -3.77 1.49
C GLU A 119 -14.65 -2.28 1.60
N ILE A 120 -13.38 -1.94 1.76
CA ILE A 120 -12.92 -0.55 1.84
C ILE A 120 -11.74 -0.32 0.89
N THR A 121 -11.69 0.84 0.24
CA THR A 121 -10.53 1.24 -0.56
C THR A 121 -9.58 2.08 0.29
N ASP A 122 -8.34 1.65 0.42
CA ASP A 122 -7.26 2.38 1.09
C ASP A 122 -6.10 2.64 0.12
N LEU A 123 -5.76 3.91 -0.12
CA LEU A 123 -4.71 4.35 -1.04
C LEU A 123 -4.75 3.63 -2.41
N GLY A 124 -5.95 3.35 -2.90
CA GLY A 124 -6.19 2.67 -4.19
C GLY A 124 -6.12 1.14 -4.16
N VAL A 125 -6.04 0.52 -2.98
CA VAL A 125 -6.15 -0.93 -2.77
C VAL A 125 -7.50 -1.26 -2.15
N LEU A 126 -8.27 -2.15 -2.77
CA LEU A 126 -9.54 -2.63 -2.23
C LEU A 126 -9.29 -3.78 -1.24
N CYS A 127 -9.74 -3.63 -0.01
CA CYS A 127 -9.56 -4.58 1.08
C CYS A 127 -10.92 -5.13 1.50
N ASP A 128 -11.14 -6.44 1.33
CA ASP A 128 -12.28 -7.14 1.92
C ASP A 128 -12.03 -7.47 3.40
N VAL A 129 -13.09 -7.74 4.17
CA VAL A 129 -12.98 -8.08 5.61
C VAL A 129 -12.02 -9.23 5.93
N LYS A 130 -11.79 -10.15 4.98
CA LYS A 130 -10.88 -11.30 5.15
C LYS A 130 -9.46 -11.03 4.64
N LEU A 131 -9.21 -9.87 4.04
CA LEU A 131 -7.96 -9.48 3.38
C LEU A 131 -7.53 -10.53 2.34
N THR A 132 -8.49 -11.03 1.54
CA THR A 132 -8.22 -11.97 0.44
C THR A 132 -7.75 -11.26 -0.82
N PHE A 133 -8.13 -9.99 -1.00
CA PHE A 133 -7.82 -9.15 -2.16
C PHE A 133 -8.35 -9.68 -3.51
N SER A 134 -9.23 -10.69 -3.50
CA SER A 134 -9.76 -11.28 -4.74
C SER A 134 -10.46 -10.25 -5.62
N GLY A 135 -11.37 -9.47 -5.03
CA GLY A 135 -12.08 -8.38 -5.73
C GLY A 135 -11.14 -7.29 -6.23
N HIS A 136 -10.09 -6.97 -5.47
CA HIS A 136 -9.05 -6.02 -5.89
C HIS A 136 -8.29 -6.51 -7.13
N ILE A 137 -7.85 -7.77 -7.12
CA ILE A 137 -7.11 -8.37 -8.24
C ILE A 137 -7.96 -8.39 -9.51
N GLU A 138 -9.24 -8.74 -9.40
CA GLU A 138 -10.17 -8.71 -10.52
C GLU A 138 -10.38 -7.29 -11.06
N ASN A 139 -10.53 -6.30 -10.17
CA ASN A 139 -10.64 -4.89 -10.55
C ASN A 139 -9.37 -4.40 -11.28
N VAL A 140 -8.18 -4.70 -10.72
CA VAL A 140 -6.88 -4.39 -11.32
C VAL A 140 -6.76 -5.03 -12.72
N ALA A 141 -7.06 -6.32 -12.85
CA ALA A 141 -7.04 -7.02 -14.14
C ALA A 141 -8.03 -6.38 -15.14
N GLY A 142 -9.24 -6.04 -14.69
CA GLY A 142 -10.25 -5.38 -15.52
C GLY A 142 -9.83 -4.00 -15.99
N ARG A 143 -9.28 -3.16 -15.11
CA ARG A 143 -8.71 -1.84 -15.44
C ARG A 143 -7.57 -1.96 -16.45
N ALA A 144 -6.65 -2.88 -16.21
CA ALA A 144 -5.53 -3.14 -17.09
C ALA A 144 -5.98 -3.66 -18.47
N MET A 145 -7.02 -4.50 -18.52
CA MET A 145 -7.62 -4.95 -19.78
C MET A 145 -8.24 -3.80 -20.58
N ARG A 146 -8.94 -2.87 -19.89
CA ARG A 146 -9.50 -1.66 -20.54
C ARG A 146 -8.39 -0.76 -21.07
N ALA A 147 -7.34 -0.53 -20.30
CA ALA A 147 -6.16 0.22 -20.73
C ALA A 147 -5.47 -0.44 -21.94
N LEU A 148 -5.34 -1.78 -21.93
CA LEU A 148 -4.83 -2.53 -23.07
C LEU A 148 -5.73 -2.40 -24.30
N GLY A 149 -7.05 -2.46 -24.13
CA GLY A 149 -8.01 -2.22 -25.20
C GLY A 149 -7.91 -0.81 -25.80
N PHE A 150 -7.70 0.21 -24.95
CA PHE A 150 -7.40 1.57 -25.38
C PHE A 150 -6.09 1.64 -26.18
N LEU A 151 -5.00 1.05 -25.67
CA LEU A 151 -3.72 0.97 -26.35
C LEU A 151 -3.87 0.35 -27.74
N LYS A 152 -4.51 -0.83 -27.84
CA LYS A 152 -4.70 -1.55 -29.12
C LYS A 152 -5.50 -0.75 -30.15
N ARG A 153 -6.50 0.03 -29.71
CA ARG A 153 -7.32 0.86 -30.61
C ARG A 153 -6.53 2.04 -31.17
N ASN A 154 -5.72 2.69 -30.35
CA ASN A 154 -4.95 3.87 -30.74
C ASN A 154 -3.64 3.54 -31.46
N THR A 155 -3.18 2.29 -31.41
CA THR A 155 -1.93 1.85 -32.02
C THR A 155 -2.14 0.93 -33.24
N ARG A 156 -3.35 0.93 -33.82
CA ARG A 156 -3.66 0.12 -35.01
C ARG A 156 -2.73 0.38 -36.19
N ALA A 157 -2.33 1.63 -36.41
CA ALA A 157 -1.42 2.00 -37.50
C ALA A 157 0.07 1.81 -37.12
N PHE A 158 0.39 1.50 -35.87
CA PHE A 158 1.77 1.39 -35.43
C PHE A 158 2.39 0.10 -35.99
N THR A 159 3.62 0.23 -36.47
CA THR A 159 4.46 -0.86 -36.98
C THR A 159 5.66 -1.11 -36.07
N ASP A 160 6.17 -0.10 -35.37
CA ASP A 160 7.26 -0.26 -34.40
C ASP A 160 6.76 -0.91 -33.10
N THR A 161 7.19 -2.14 -32.86
CA THR A 161 6.83 -2.91 -31.67
C THR A 161 7.48 -2.39 -30.40
N ARG A 162 8.62 -1.69 -30.49
CA ARG A 162 9.26 -1.08 -29.33
C ARG A 162 8.40 0.03 -28.75
N ALA A 163 7.76 0.83 -29.61
CA ALA A 163 6.77 1.82 -29.20
C ALA A 163 5.56 1.17 -28.50
N LEU A 164 5.09 0.01 -28.98
CA LEU A 164 4.01 -0.73 -28.32
C LEU A 164 4.40 -1.22 -26.92
N VAL A 165 5.60 -1.77 -26.76
CA VAL A 165 6.13 -2.22 -25.47
C VAL A 165 6.30 -1.04 -24.52
N LEU A 166 6.78 0.11 -25.01
CA LEU A 166 6.90 1.32 -24.21
C LEU A 166 5.53 1.80 -23.71
N LEU A 167 4.52 1.86 -24.60
CA LEU A 167 3.16 2.23 -24.22
C LEU A 167 2.54 1.24 -23.22
N TYR A 168 2.80 -0.06 -23.37
CA TYR A 168 2.35 -1.06 -22.40
C TYR A 168 2.97 -0.82 -21.02
N LYS A 169 4.29 -0.61 -20.97
CA LYS A 169 5.02 -0.30 -19.73
C LYS A 169 4.56 1.00 -19.08
N ALA A 170 4.09 1.97 -19.86
CA ALA A 170 3.62 3.27 -19.36
C ALA A 170 2.14 3.27 -18.91
N LEU A 171 1.26 2.53 -19.61
CA LEU A 171 -0.19 2.66 -19.44
C LEU A 171 -0.85 1.46 -18.76
N VAL A 172 -0.32 0.25 -18.97
CA VAL A 172 -0.96 -1.00 -18.52
C VAL A 172 -0.21 -1.60 -17.34
N LEU A 173 1.12 -1.71 -17.46
CA LEU A 173 1.95 -2.33 -16.44
C LEU A 173 1.86 -1.66 -15.06
N PRO A 174 1.82 -0.32 -14.93
CA PRO A 174 1.73 0.32 -13.61
C PRO A 174 0.43 -0.04 -12.88
N LEU A 175 -0.67 -0.27 -13.61
CA LEU A 175 -1.94 -0.71 -13.01
C LEU A 175 -1.81 -2.11 -12.39
N LEU A 176 -1.01 -2.99 -13.02
CA LEU A 176 -0.80 -4.37 -12.57
C LEU A 176 0.23 -4.50 -11.44
N GLU A 177 1.05 -3.46 -11.21
CA GLU A 177 2.16 -3.50 -10.25
C GLU A 177 1.95 -2.61 -9.03
N TYR A 178 1.07 -1.60 -9.15
CA TYR A 178 0.80 -0.65 -8.07
C TYR A 178 0.42 -1.37 -6.77
N ALA A 179 1.13 -1.04 -5.69
CA ALA A 179 0.95 -1.61 -4.36
C ALA A 179 0.99 -3.16 -4.29
N SER A 180 1.61 -3.83 -5.27
CA SER A 180 1.69 -5.30 -5.31
C SER A 180 2.31 -5.93 -4.06
N LEU A 181 3.17 -5.20 -3.34
CA LEU A 181 3.71 -5.57 -2.02
C LEU A 181 2.64 -5.93 -0.98
N VAL A 182 1.42 -5.39 -1.12
CA VAL A 182 0.32 -5.59 -0.17
C VAL A 182 -0.59 -6.75 -0.59
N TRP A 183 -0.93 -6.83 -1.88
CA TRP A 183 -2.01 -7.69 -2.36
C TRP A 183 -1.55 -8.85 -3.25
N SER A 184 -0.24 -9.02 -3.49
CA SER A 184 0.31 -10.02 -4.43
C SER A 184 -0.38 -11.38 -4.26
N PRO A 185 -0.94 -11.97 -5.33
CA PRO A 185 -1.81 -13.14 -5.20
C PRO A 185 -1.03 -14.41 -4.83
N CYS A 186 -1.55 -15.14 -3.84
CA CYS A 186 -1.05 -16.48 -3.49
C CYS A 186 -1.61 -17.56 -4.43
N TYR A 187 -2.90 -17.49 -4.76
CA TYR A 187 -3.59 -18.52 -5.53
C TYR A 187 -3.33 -18.42 -7.03
N SER A 188 -3.12 -19.58 -7.68
CA SER A 188 -2.83 -19.69 -9.11
C SER A 188 -3.90 -19.04 -9.99
N VAL A 189 -5.18 -19.17 -9.64
CA VAL A 189 -6.29 -18.55 -10.39
C VAL A 189 -6.11 -17.04 -10.56
N HIS A 190 -5.69 -16.35 -9.50
CA HIS A 190 -5.46 -14.91 -9.50
C HIS A 190 -4.16 -14.54 -10.21
N LYS A 191 -3.09 -15.33 -10.03
CA LYS A 191 -1.84 -15.18 -10.81
C LYS A 191 -2.13 -15.27 -12.31
N TYR A 192 -2.88 -16.29 -12.74
CA TYR A 192 -3.29 -16.46 -14.13
C TYR A 192 -4.18 -15.32 -14.61
N CYS A 193 -5.09 -14.80 -13.78
CA CYS A 193 -5.93 -13.66 -14.13
C CYS A 193 -5.09 -12.44 -14.57
N LEU A 194 -4.03 -12.12 -13.81
CA LEU A 194 -3.10 -11.03 -14.14
C LEU A 194 -2.27 -11.36 -15.38
N GLU A 195 -1.67 -12.57 -15.44
CA GLU A 195 -0.84 -12.99 -16.57
C GLU A 195 -1.61 -12.98 -17.90
N ARG A 196 -2.91 -13.25 -17.89
CA ARG A 196 -3.77 -13.16 -19.09
C ARG A 196 -3.76 -11.76 -19.71
N VAL A 197 -3.62 -10.69 -18.91
CA VAL A 197 -3.51 -9.32 -19.43
C VAL A 197 -2.22 -9.16 -20.24
N GLN A 198 -1.08 -9.60 -19.69
CA GLN A 198 0.21 -9.53 -20.36
C GLN A 198 0.24 -10.44 -21.60
N ASN A 199 -0.27 -11.67 -21.50
CA ASN A 199 -0.35 -12.60 -22.64
C ASN A 199 -1.18 -12.02 -23.79
N LYS A 200 -2.30 -11.34 -23.52
CA LYS A 200 -3.07 -10.64 -24.56
C LYS A 200 -2.30 -9.49 -25.21
N PHE A 201 -1.46 -8.79 -24.46
CA PHE A 201 -0.57 -7.77 -25.02
C PHE A 201 0.51 -8.39 -25.90
N LEU A 202 1.20 -9.44 -25.42
CA LEU A 202 2.23 -10.15 -26.17
C LEU A 202 1.69 -10.71 -27.49
N ARG A 203 0.49 -11.31 -27.48
CA ARG A 203 -0.18 -11.79 -28.70
C ARG A 203 -0.51 -10.68 -29.68
N TYR A 204 -0.80 -9.48 -29.18
CA TYR A 204 -1.00 -8.31 -30.05
C TYR A 204 0.31 -7.88 -30.71
N VAL A 205 1.43 -7.90 -29.99
CA VAL A 205 2.76 -7.64 -30.57
C VAL A 205 3.15 -8.74 -31.56
N ALA A 206 2.89 -10.00 -31.25
CA ALA A 206 3.15 -11.13 -32.14
C ALA A 206 2.43 -10.96 -33.49
N TYR A 207 1.15 -10.59 -33.45
CA TYR A 207 0.37 -10.26 -34.65
C TYR A 207 1.00 -9.12 -35.45
N LYS A 208 1.52 -8.08 -34.78
CA LYS A 208 2.21 -6.96 -35.43
C LYS A 208 3.54 -7.34 -36.09
N LEU A 209 4.21 -8.37 -35.58
CA LEU A 209 5.43 -8.94 -36.14
C LEU A 209 5.17 -9.97 -37.25
N GLY A 210 3.90 -10.29 -37.55
CA GLY A 210 3.57 -11.37 -38.49
C GLY A 210 3.91 -12.77 -37.96
N ILE A 211 4.11 -12.92 -36.64
CA ILE A 211 4.33 -14.22 -36.02
C ILE A 211 2.99 -14.98 -36.03
N PRO A 212 2.93 -16.21 -36.58
CA PRO A 212 1.70 -16.98 -36.61
C PRO A 212 1.13 -17.16 -35.21
N THR A 213 -0.17 -16.95 -35.00
CA THR A 213 -0.75 -16.88 -33.65
C THR A 213 -1.09 -18.24 -33.04
N TYR A 214 -1.01 -19.32 -33.82
CA TYR A 214 -1.26 -20.69 -33.36
C TYR A 214 -0.02 -21.20 -32.61
N ASP A 215 -0.23 -21.79 -31.43
CA ASP A 215 0.79 -22.44 -30.60
C ASP A 215 2.08 -21.67 -30.29
N VAL A 216 2.02 -20.33 -30.28
CA VAL A 216 3.16 -19.54 -29.85
C VAL A 216 3.37 -19.68 -28.35
N ASP A 217 4.57 -20.12 -27.99
CA ASP A 217 5.01 -20.20 -26.61
C ASP A 217 5.06 -18.81 -25.94
N TYR A 218 4.56 -18.76 -24.71
CA TYR A 218 4.54 -17.54 -23.90
C TYR A 218 5.95 -17.07 -23.54
N ALA A 219 6.88 -17.99 -23.25
CA ALA A 219 8.24 -17.62 -22.90
C ALA A 219 8.99 -17.02 -24.10
N TYR A 220 8.80 -17.57 -25.29
CA TYR A 220 9.30 -16.96 -26.53
C TYR A 220 8.82 -15.51 -26.71
N LEU A 221 7.52 -15.23 -26.56
CA LEU A 221 7.00 -13.87 -26.72
C LEU A 221 7.51 -12.88 -25.68
N LEU A 222 7.75 -13.35 -24.46
CA LEU A 222 8.38 -12.56 -23.40
C LEU A 222 9.78 -12.12 -23.79
N ASP A 223 10.57 -13.04 -24.35
CA ASP A 223 11.95 -12.77 -24.79
C ASP A 223 11.98 -11.74 -25.93
N VAL A 224 11.14 -11.93 -26.96
CA VAL A 224 11.00 -11.00 -28.09
C VAL A 224 10.62 -9.59 -27.63
N CYS A 225 9.79 -9.47 -26.60
CA CYS A 225 9.35 -8.16 -26.08
C CYS A 225 10.26 -7.62 -24.96
N HIS A 226 11.30 -8.36 -24.55
CA HIS A 226 12.12 -8.09 -23.37
C HIS A 226 11.28 -7.78 -22.12
N LEU A 227 10.30 -8.64 -21.86
CA LEU A 227 9.41 -8.59 -20.70
C LEU A 227 9.64 -9.80 -19.80
N LEU A 228 9.38 -9.60 -18.50
CA LEU A 228 9.37 -10.68 -17.52
C LEU A 228 7.92 -11.09 -17.25
N PRO A 229 7.65 -12.35 -16.86
CA PRO A 229 6.37 -12.73 -16.28
C PRO A 229 6.00 -11.77 -15.14
N LEU A 230 4.73 -11.37 -15.05
CA LEU A 230 4.28 -10.45 -14.00
C LEU A 230 4.53 -11.01 -12.60
N GLU A 231 4.44 -12.32 -12.41
CA GLU A 231 4.82 -12.96 -11.14
C GLU A 231 6.28 -12.69 -10.78
N LYS A 232 7.22 -12.88 -11.71
CA LYS A 232 8.64 -12.58 -11.45
C LYS A 232 8.86 -11.10 -11.14
N ARG A 233 8.08 -10.21 -11.76
CA ARG A 233 8.16 -8.76 -11.52
C ARG A 233 7.69 -8.38 -10.12
N ARG A 234 6.58 -8.96 -9.64
CA ARG A 234 6.12 -8.80 -8.25
C ARG A 234 7.13 -9.36 -7.25
N ASN A 235 7.65 -10.57 -7.49
CA ASN A 235 8.70 -11.15 -6.65
C ASN A 235 9.95 -10.26 -6.57
N LEU A 236 10.34 -9.64 -7.70
CA LEU A 236 11.46 -8.70 -7.71
C LEU A 236 11.14 -7.43 -6.90
N ALA A 237 9.91 -6.92 -6.96
CA ALA A 237 9.48 -5.80 -6.14
C ALA A 237 9.53 -6.14 -4.64
N ASP A 238 9.03 -7.32 -4.27
CA ASP A 238 9.04 -7.84 -2.89
C ASP A 238 10.47 -7.98 -2.36
N LEU A 239 11.34 -8.64 -3.13
CA LEU A 239 12.76 -8.81 -2.78
C LEU A 239 13.49 -7.47 -2.69
N THR A 240 13.22 -6.54 -3.61
CA THR A 240 13.82 -5.20 -3.60
C THR A 240 13.39 -4.42 -2.37
N PHE A 241 12.11 -4.49 -2.02
CA PHE A 241 11.58 -3.87 -0.80
C PHE A 241 12.25 -4.45 0.44
N PHE A 242 12.28 -5.77 0.57
CA PHE A 242 12.88 -6.45 1.70
C PHE A 242 14.38 -6.17 1.84
N TYR A 243 15.12 -6.22 0.72
CA TYR A 243 16.53 -5.83 0.69
C TYR A 243 16.74 -4.38 1.14
N LYS A 244 15.90 -3.44 0.68
CA LYS A 244 15.99 -2.04 1.09
C LYS A 244 15.70 -1.86 2.59
N LEU A 245 14.70 -2.58 3.11
CA LEU A 245 14.34 -2.56 4.53
C LEU A 245 15.50 -3.04 5.41
N LEU A 246 16.06 -4.22 5.11
CA LEU A 246 17.17 -4.80 5.89
C LEU A 246 18.43 -3.93 5.85
N ASN A 247 18.74 -3.33 4.70
CA ASN A 247 19.96 -2.54 4.52
C ASN A 247 19.80 -1.06 4.92
N GLY A 248 18.68 -0.67 5.56
CA GLY A 248 18.44 0.72 5.99
C GLY A 248 18.26 1.71 4.83
N LYS A 249 18.01 1.23 3.60
CA LYS A 249 17.64 2.06 2.45
C LYS A 249 16.15 2.46 2.48
N LEU A 250 15.37 1.80 3.32
CA LEU A 250 13.99 2.13 3.67
C LEU A 250 13.87 2.15 5.19
N SER A 251 13.45 3.28 5.76
CA SER A 251 13.27 3.43 7.20
C SER A 251 11.84 3.08 7.60
N CYS A 252 11.63 1.89 8.14
CA CYS A 252 10.38 1.48 8.75
C CYS A 252 10.63 0.56 9.95
N PRO A 253 10.86 1.12 11.16
CA PRO A 253 11.19 0.32 12.35
C PRO A 253 10.12 -0.73 12.68
N ALA A 254 8.83 -0.38 12.52
CA ALA A 254 7.72 -1.28 12.81
C ALA A 254 7.71 -2.54 11.93
N LEU A 255 7.99 -2.40 10.62
CA LEU A 255 8.11 -3.57 9.74
C LEU A 255 9.39 -4.34 10.02
N LEU A 256 10.50 -3.64 10.26
CA LEU A 256 11.79 -4.27 10.57
C LEU A 256 11.71 -5.12 11.86
N SER A 257 11.02 -4.64 12.90
CA SER A 257 10.82 -5.39 14.14
C SER A 257 9.98 -6.66 13.98
N GLY A 258 9.20 -6.76 12.90
CA GLY A 258 8.43 -7.96 12.57
C GLY A 258 9.21 -9.00 11.77
N VAL A 259 10.45 -8.71 11.35
CA VAL A 259 11.27 -9.65 10.59
C VAL A 259 12.04 -10.55 11.55
N PHE A 260 11.70 -11.84 11.56
CA PHE A 260 12.41 -12.86 12.31
C PHE A 260 13.14 -13.79 11.35
N PHE A 261 14.43 -14.04 11.59
CA PHE A 261 15.21 -15.05 10.88
C PHE A 261 15.22 -16.33 11.72
N SER A 262 14.70 -17.43 11.18
CA SER A 262 14.84 -18.74 11.80
C SER A 262 16.16 -19.36 11.37
N ASP A 263 17.05 -19.64 12.34
CA ASP A 263 18.24 -20.46 12.10
C ASP A 263 17.78 -21.89 11.81
N SER A 264 17.77 -22.25 10.52
CA SER A 264 17.33 -23.56 10.04
C SER A 264 18.52 -24.47 9.74
N SER A 265 19.55 -24.44 10.60
CA SER A 265 20.62 -25.44 10.65
C SER A 265 21.35 -25.41 12.00
N PRO A 266 21.56 -26.56 12.67
CA PRO A 266 22.54 -26.65 13.75
C PRO A 266 23.94 -26.51 13.12
N GLY A 267 24.51 -25.31 13.16
CA GLY A 267 25.91 -25.07 12.77
C GLY A 267 26.17 -23.99 11.71
N SER A 268 25.15 -23.35 11.12
CA SER A 268 25.37 -22.21 10.21
C SER A 268 24.78 -20.93 10.79
N THR A 269 25.64 -20.02 11.23
CA THR A 269 25.23 -18.64 11.56
C THR A 269 24.84 -17.94 10.25
N PHE A 270 23.57 -17.58 10.10
CA PHE A 270 23.15 -16.73 8.99
C PHE A 270 23.64 -15.30 9.22
N VAL A 271 24.84 -14.98 8.73
CA VAL A 271 25.41 -13.62 8.82
C VAL A 271 24.89 -12.81 7.63
N LEU A 272 23.82 -12.04 7.85
CA LEU A 272 23.52 -10.92 6.96
C LEU A 272 24.58 -9.85 7.18
N PRO A 273 25.38 -9.47 6.15
CA PRO A 273 26.32 -8.37 6.26
C PRO A 273 25.54 -7.05 6.24
N LEU A 274 24.80 -6.77 7.29
CA LEU A 274 24.21 -5.47 7.55
C LEU A 274 25.36 -4.50 7.81
N ARG A 275 25.42 -3.36 7.09
CA ARG A 275 26.36 -2.29 7.43
C ARG A 275 26.12 -1.89 8.89
N ARG A 276 27.13 -2.16 9.73
CA ARG A 276 27.12 -2.01 11.21
C ARG A 276 26.69 -0.63 11.74
N SER A 277 26.60 0.40 10.90
CA SER A 277 26.36 1.78 11.33
C SER A 277 24.93 2.07 11.81
N PHE A 278 23.93 1.21 11.56
CA PHE A 278 22.53 1.55 11.81
C PHE A 278 21.87 0.91 13.04
N LEU A 279 22.39 -0.21 13.54
CA LEU A 279 21.80 -0.87 14.72
C LEU A 279 22.31 -0.30 16.05
N ARG A 280 23.42 0.45 16.05
CA ARG A 280 24.04 0.95 17.29
C ARG A 280 23.30 2.15 17.91
N ASN A 281 22.45 2.84 17.16
CA ASN A 281 21.77 4.06 17.61
C ASN A 281 20.33 3.83 18.08
N GLN A 282 19.88 2.58 18.23
CA GLN A 282 18.50 2.23 18.63
C GLN A 282 18.45 1.30 19.86
N LEU A 283 19.58 1.02 20.49
CA LEU A 283 19.65 0.25 21.75
C LEU A 283 20.07 1.20 22.90
N PRO A 284 19.50 1.06 24.11
CA PRO A 284 19.89 1.87 25.26
C PRO A 284 21.37 1.66 25.60
N PRO A 285 22.06 2.66 26.20
CA PRO A 285 23.49 2.63 26.36
C PRO A 285 23.87 1.69 27.50
N GLU A 286 24.36 0.49 27.19
CA GLU A 286 25.11 -0.30 28.16
C GLU A 286 26.54 -0.56 27.69
N SER A 287 27.44 -0.17 28.58
CA SER A 287 28.89 -0.38 28.73
C SER A 287 29.73 -0.93 27.57
N THR A 288 30.79 -0.17 27.30
CA THR A 288 31.97 -0.50 26.52
C THR A 288 32.60 -1.85 26.91
N SER A 289 32.62 -2.81 25.98
CA SER A 289 33.79 -3.68 25.75
C SER A 289 33.77 -4.20 24.32
N SER A 290 34.92 -4.14 23.64
CA SER A 290 35.13 -4.62 22.29
C SER A 290 35.20 -6.14 22.27
N SER A 291 34.09 -6.81 21.96
CA SER A 291 34.04 -8.21 21.54
C SER A 291 32.76 -8.42 20.72
N PRO A 292 32.76 -9.32 19.73
CA PRO A 292 31.54 -9.65 18.98
C PRO A 292 30.49 -10.18 19.95
N VAL A 293 29.35 -9.50 20.04
CA VAL A 293 28.20 -9.94 20.84
C VAL A 293 27.72 -11.26 20.24
N THR A 294 28.06 -12.35 20.92
CA THR A 294 27.57 -13.69 20.64
C THR A 294 26.32 -13.88 21.49
N ILE A 295 25.15 -13.93 20.86
CA ILE A 295 23.90 -14.24 21.56
C ILE A 295 23.92 -15.75 21.84
N ARG A 296 24.21 -16.14 23.08
CA ARG A 296 24.03 -17.52 23.57
C ARG A 296 22.71 -17.61 24.31
N GLN A 297 21.85 -18.55 23.93
CA GLN A 297 20.68 -18.93 24.74
C GLN A 297 21.15 -19.62 26.03
N SER A 298 20.60 -19.22 27.17
CA SER A 298 20.63 -19.98 28.42
C SER A 298 19.47 -20.98 28.43
N SER A 299 19.78 -22.28 28.46
CA SER A 299 18.80 -23.35 28.55
C SER A 299 18.07 -23.36 29.91
N PRO A 300 16.75 -23.59 29.97
CA PRO A 300 16.09 -23.95 31.23
C PRO A 300 16.48 -25.38 31.62
N ARG A 301 16.87 -25.58 32.88
CA ARG A 301 17.04 -26.91 33.47
C ARG A 301 15.68 -27.61 33.53
N SER A 302 15.65 -28.84 33.05
CA SER A 302 14.53 -29.77 33.17
C SER A 302 14.30 -30.20 34.62
N THR A 303 13.07 -30.01 35.10
CA THR A 303 12.33 -30.94 35.98
C THR A 303 10.85 -30.71 35.75
#